data_AF-A0A536CXZ8-F1
#
_entry.id   AF-A0A536CXZ8-F1
#
_cell.length_a   1.000
_cell.length_b   1.000
_cell.length_c   1.000
_cell.angle_alpha   90.00
_cell.angle_beta   90.00
_cell.angle_gamma   90.00
#
_symmetry.space_group_name_H-M   'P 1'
#
loop_
_entity.id
_entity.type
_entity.pdbx_description
1 polymer ?
#
loop_
_entity_poly.entity_id
_entity_poly.type
_entity_poly.pdbx_seq_one_letter_code
_entity_poly.pdbx_strand_id
1 'polypeptide(L)' 'MVRQGSFRETSNPHVMEKVDEKGNVLGFSVMRVSALHDVPMEVAL' A
#
# COMPACT_ATOMS: atom_id res chain seq x y z
N MET A 1 10.55 19.96 8.21
CA MET A 1 11.16 19.11 7.17
C MET A 1 10.24 17.93 6.92
N VAL A 2 9.42 17.98 5.87
CA VAL A 2 8.54 16.85 5.51
C VAL A 2 9.42 15.84 4.76
N ARG A 3 9.74 14.70 5.39
CA ARG A 3 10.44 13.60 4.71
C ARG A 3 9.45 12.98 3.73
N GLN A 4 9.60 13.31 2.45
CA GLN A 4 8.71 12.84 1.40
C GLN A 4 8.94 11.34 1.21
N GLY A 5 8.20 10.50 1.94
CA GLY A 5 8.20 9.07 1.67
C GLY A 5 7.74 8.82 0.23
N SER A 6 8.51 8.05 -0.52
CA SER A 6 8.23 7.72 -1.92
C SER A 6 7.28 6.54 -2.01
N PHE A 7 6.49 6.49 -3.07
CA PHE A 7 5.66 5.32 -3.35
C PHE A 7 6.43 4.32 -4.19
N ARG A 8 6.39 3.06 -3.79
CA ARG A 8 6.99 1.91 -4.47
C ARG A 8 5.87 0.95 -4.88
N GLU A 9 5.94 0.47 -6.12
CA GLU A 9 5.05 -0.58 -6.61
C GLU A 9 5.36 -1.92 -5.93
N THR A 10 4.32 -2.70 -5.65
CA THR A 10 4.47 -4.05 -5.09
C THR A 10 4.22 -5.11 -6.17
N SER A 11 4.34 -6.39 -5.81
CA SER A 11 3.94 -7.50 -6.68
C SER A 11 2.45 -7.50 -7.02
N ASN A 12 1.61 -6.81 -6.24
CA ASN A 12 0.21 -6.61 -6.56
C ASN A 12 0.03 -5.26 -7.28
N PRO A 13 -0.45 -5.25 -8.54
CA PRO A 13 -0.64 -4.02 -9.32
C PRO A 13 -1.68 -3.07 -8.70
N HIS A 14 -2.46 -3.54 -7.73
CA HIS A 14 -3.42 -2.73 -6.98
C HIS A 14 -2.87 -2.17 -5.68
N VAL A 15 -1.63 -2.51 -5.28
CA VAL A 15 -1.05 -2.09 -3.99
C VAL A 15 0.26 -1.35 -4.21
N MET A 16 0.35 -0.16 -3.61
CA MET A 16 1.57 0.63 -3.54
C MET A 16 1.97 0.84 -2.09
N GLU A 17 3.25 0.76 -1.79
CA GLU A 17 3.80 1.01 -0.46
C GLU A 17 4.46 2.39 -0.42
N LYS A 18 4.13 3.18 0.59
CA LYS A 18 4.89 4.39 0.92
C LYS A 18 6.09 3.98 1.77
N VAL A 19 7.29 4.20 1.27
CA VAL A 19 8.53 3.88 1.97
C VAL A 19 9.27 5.15 2.40
N ASP A 20 10.00 5.06 3.50
CA ASP A 20 10.97 6.09 3.88
C ASP A 20 12.34 5.87 3.22
N GLU A 21 13.27 6.81 3.45
CA GLU A 21 14.64 6.75 2.93
C GLU A 21 15.44 5.52 3.37
N LYS A 22 15.01 4.85 4.45
CA LYS A 22 15.64 3.63 4.97
C LYS A 22 14.95 2.36 4.43
N GLY A 23 13.93 2.51 3.60
CA GLY A 23 13.12 1.41 3.07
C GLY A 23 12.05 0.89 4.02
N ASN A 24 11.77 1.59 5.14
CA ASN A 24 10.68 1.20 6.03
C ASN A 24 9.34 1.56 5.42
N VAL A 25 8.38 0.63 5.49
CA VAL A 25 7.00 0.88 5.05
C VAL A 25 6.31 1.80 6.05
N LEU A 26 5.92 2.99 5.60
CA LEU A 26 5.16 3.98 6.35
C LEU A 26 3.65 3.85 6.15
N GLY A 27 3.22 3.17 5.09
CA GLY A 27 1.81 2.94 4.78
C GLY A 27 1.63 2.32 3.41
N PHE A 28 0.38 2.01 3.05
CA PHE A 28 0.02 1.40 1.79
C PHE A 28 -1.21 2.08 1.18
N SER A 29 -1.31 2.06 -0.14
CA SER A 29 -2.45 2.54 -0.91
C SER A 29 -2.98 1.38 -1.74
N VAL A 30 -4.26 1.06 -1.56
CA VAL A 30 -4.94 0.00 -2.32
C VAL A 30 -5.90 0.65 -3.32
N MET A 31 -5.62 0.44 -4.59
CA MET A 31 -6.41 0.95 -5.71
C MET A 31 -7.50 -0.04 -6.08
N ARG A 32 -8.67 0.50 -6.48
CA ARG A 32 -9.79 -0.29 -7.00
C ARG A 32 -10.25 -1.38 -6.02
N VAL A 33 -10.38 -1.04 -4.73
CA VAL A 33 -10.84 -1.95 -3.66
C VAL A 33 -12.19 -2.59 -3.99
N SER A 34 -13.09 -1.85 -4.63
CA SER A 34 -14.38 -2.37 -5.10
C SER A 34 -14.27 -3.46 -6.17
N ALA A 35 -13.11 -3.59 -6.82
CA ALA A 35 -12.82 -4.66 -7.77
C ALA A 35 -12.20 -5.92 -7.14
N LEU A 36 -11.91 -5.90 -5.85
CA LEU A 36 -11.54 -7.12 -5.12
C LEU A 36 -12.84 -7.81 -4.69
N HIS A 37 -13.43 -8.56 -5.62
CA HIS A 37 -14.77 -9.14 -5.45
C HIS A 37 -14.77 -10.57 -4.89
N ASP A 38 -13.64 -11.28 -4.92
CA ASP A 38 -13.65 -12.73 -4.79
C ASP A 38 -13.52 -13.25 -3.35
N VAL A 39 -13.21 -12.38 -2.38
CA VAL A 39 -13.19 -12.74 -0.96
C VAL A 39 -13.43 -11.50 -0.10
N PRO A 40 -14.21 -11.59 0.99
CA PRO A 40 -14.29 -10.52 1.99
C PRO A 40 -12.88 -10.19 2.49
N MET A 41 -12.48 -8.92 2.42
CA MET A 41 -11.23 -8.48 3.03
C MET A 41 -11.41 -8.46 4.56
N GLU A 42 -11.07 -9.58 5.22
CA GLU A 42 -10.91 -9.59 6.67
C GLU A 42 -9.70 -8.75 7.06
N VAL A 43 -9.95 -7.65 7.76
CA VAL A 43 -8.91 -6.86 8.41
C VAL A 43 -8.86 -7.31 9.87
N ALA A 44 -7.93 -8.20 10.20
CA ALA A 44 -7.60 -8.49 11.58
C ALA A 44 -6.76 -7.31 12.14
N LEU A 45 -7.31 -6.60 13.12
CA LEU A 45 -6.64 -5.56 13.88
C LEU A 45 -5.74 -6.14 14.97
#